data_AF-A0A531MJ32-F1
#
_entry.id   AF-A0A531MJ32-F1
#
_cell.length_a   1.000
_cell.length_b   1.000
_cell.length_c   1.000
_cell.angle_alpha   90.00
_cell.angle_beta   90.00
_cell.angle_gamma   90.00
#
_symmetry.space_group_name_H-M   'P 1'
#
loop_
_entity.id
_entity.type
_entity.pdbx_description
1 polymer ?
#
loop_
_entity_poly.entity_id
_entity_poly.type
_entity_poly.pdbx_seq_one_letter_code
_entity_poly.pdbx_strand_id
1 'polypeptide(L)'
;MQTKSRTAGEAAKQRHIQRGVDARDKSKRNGKAAHAMQAGARTYPEPPFPKQHQAKPGHEAAIEPAPLYDAPYYLGSRKLE
;
A
#
# COMPACT_ATOMS: atom_id res chain seq x y z
N MET A 1 -14.88 -22.68 -16.72
CA MET A 1 -15.78 -22.01 -15.74
C MET A 1 -15.47 -22.32 -14.27
N GLN A 2 -14.92 -23.49 -13.90
CA GLN A 2 -14.66 -23.83 -12.50
C GLN A 2 -13.57 -22.98 -11.78
N THR A 3 -12.57 -22.49 -12.51
CA THR A 3 -11.48 -21.68 -11.95
C THR A 3 -11.94 -20.31 -11.44
N LYS A 4 -12.84 -19.64 -12.17
CA LYS A 4 -13.43 -18.34 -11.79
C LYS A 4 -14.26 -18.40 -10.50
N SER A 5 -14.90 -19.53 -10.23
CA SER A 5 -15.70 -19.74 -9.01
C SER A 5 -14.81 -19.91 -7.77
N ARG A 6 -13.72 -20.68 -7.90
CA ARG A 6 -12.74 -20.86 -6.81
C ARG A 6 -12.03 -19.56 -6.45
N THR A 7 -11.66 -18.74 -7.44
CA THR A 7 -11.02 -17.43 -7.19
C THR A 7 -11.97 -16.45 -6.52
N ALA A 8 -13.24 -16.40 -6.94
CA ALA A 8 -14.25 -15.54 -6.31
C ALA A 8 -14.52 -15.93 -4.85
N GLY A 9 -14.62 -17.23 -4.58
CA GLY A 9 -14.78 -17.76 -3.22
C GLY A 9 -13.60 -17.43 -2.31
N GLU A 10 -12.37 -17.57 -2.82
CA GLU A 10 -11.18 -17.23 -2.05
C GLU A 10 -11.07 -15.73 -1.78
N ALA A 11 -11.36 -14.88 -2.78
CA ALA A 11 -11.39 -13.44 -2.59
C ALA A 11 -12.39 -13.00 -1.51
N ALA A 12 -13.54 -13.67 -1.40
CA ALA A 12 -14.51 -13.39 -0.34
C ALA A 12 -13.98 -13.74 1.05
N LYS A 13 -13.29 -14.88 1.20
CA LYS A 13 -12.63 -15.27 2.47
C LYS A 13 -11.57 -14.26 2.89
N GLN A 14 -10.72 -13.84 1.96
CA GLN A 14 -9.65 -12.86 2.24
C GLN A 14 -10.23 -11.50 2.65
N ARG A 15 -11.33 -11.05 2.03
CA ARG A 15 -12.04 -9.83 2.47
C ARG A 15 -12.64 -9.97 3.87
N HIS A 16 -13.12 -11.15 4.25
CA HIS A 16 -13.61 -11.40 5.60
C HIS A 16 -12.50 -11.27 6.65
N ILE A 17 -11.35 -11.89 6.39
CA ILE A 17 -10.17 -11.77 7.26
C ILE A 17 -9.75 -10.31 7.40
N GLN A 18 -9.75 -9.55 6.29
CA GLN A 18 -9.36 -8.14 6.32
C GLN A 18 -10.25 -7.31 7.24
N ARG A 19 -11.58 -7.51 7.20
CA ARG A 19 -12.49 -6.77 8.10
C ARG A 19 -12.16 -6.98 9.57
N GLY A 20 -11.72 -8.19 9.94
CA GLY A 20 -11.28 -8.49 11.29
C GLY A 20 -9.98 -7.77 11.68
N VAL A 21 -9.03 -7.63 10.76
CA VAL A 21 -7.79 -6.87 10.96
C VAL A 21 -8.10 -5.38 11.11
N ASP A 22 -8.91 -4.82 10.22
CA ASP A 22 -9.30 -3.41 10.24
C ASP A 22 -9.96 -3.00 11.57
N ALA A 23 -10.79 -3.89 12.14
CA ALA A 23 -11.42 -3.66 13.44
C ALA A 23 -10.39 -3.60 14.59
N ARG A 24 -9.34 -4.43 14.54
CA ARG A 24 -8.27 -4.45 15.55
C ARG A 24 -7.34 -3.25 15.42
N ASP A 25 -7.01 -2.84 14.20
CA ASP A 25 -6.09 -1.71 14.00
C ASP A 25 -6.70 -0.37 14.44
N LYS A 26 -8.03 -0.23 14.36
CA LYS A 26 -8.75 0.95 14.89
C LYS A 26 -8.48 1.22 16.38
N SER A 27 -8.14 0.21 17.19
CA SER A 27 -7.90 0.36 18.62
C SER A 27 -6.43 0.64 18.99
N LYS A 28 -5.50 0.57 18.03
CA LYS A 28 -4.09 0.90 18.28
C LYS A 28 -3.86 2.41 18.28
N ARG A 29 -3.02 2.89 19.21
CA ARG A 29 -2.50 4.27 19.22
C ARG A 29 -1.16 4.30 18.49
N ASN A 30 -0.96 5.31 17.65
CA ASN A 30 0.30 5.50 16.94
C ASN A 30 1.34 6.16 17.88
N GLY A 31 2.53 5.58 17.94
CA GLY A 31 3.70 6.20 18.58
C GLY A 31 4.28 7.31 17.72
N LYS A 32 5.04 8.23 18.33
CA LYS A 32 5.78 9.27 17.61
C LYS A 32 6.88 8.62 16.76
N ALA A 33 6.90 8.92 15.46
CA ALA A 33 7.94 8.43 14.56
C ALA A 33 9.14 9.39 14.58
N ALA A 34 10.35 8.86 14.78
CA ALA A 34 11.57 9.54 14.40
C ALA A 34 11.65 9.61 12.86
N HIS A 35 12.34 10.63 12.32
CA HIS A 35 12.57 10.78 10.88
C HIS A 35 13.09 9.46 10.27
N ALA A 36 12.50 9.05 9.15
CA ALA A 36 12.88 7.81 8.48
C ALA A 36 14.16 8.03 7.68
N MET A 37 15.13 7.12 7.79
CA MET A 37 16.37 7.17 7.00
C MET A 37 16.04 7.26 5.49
N GLN A 38 16.60 8.27 4.82
CA GLN A 38 16.45 8.50 3.38
C GLN A 38 17.76 8.16 2.68
N ALA A 39 17.79 7.06 1.92
CA ALA A 39 18.98 6.61 1.17
C ALA A 39 18.81 6.69 -0.36
N GLY A 40 17.72 7.31 -0.83
CA GLY A 40 17.38 7.40 -2.26
C GLY A 40 17.94 8.66 -2.94
N ALA A 41 17.83 8.69 -4.28
CA ALA A 41 18.33 9.78 -5.11
C ALA A 41 17.46 11.06 -5.09
N ARG A 42 16.29 11.01 -4.44
CA ARG A 42 15.40 12.16 -4.20
C ARG A 42 14.86 12.12 -2.78
N THR A 43 14.42 13.26 -2.27
CA THR A 43 13.68 13.33 -1.01
C THR A 43 12.33 12.66 -1.16
N TYR A 44 12.03 11.69 -0.29
CA TYR A 44 10.71 11.08 -0.23
C TYR A 44 9.88 11.67 0.92
N PRO A 45 8.55 11.65 0.80
CA PRO A 45 7.67 11.99 1.91
C PRO A 45 7.97 11.12 3.13
N GLU A 46 8.06 11.73 4.30
CA GLU A 46 8.31 11.06 5.57
C GLU A 46 7.12 11.18 6.53
N PRO A 47 7.00 10.29 7.54
CA PRO A 47 5.98 10.42 8.57
C PRO A 47 6.09 11.73 9.37
N PRO A 48 4.99 12.24 9.95
CA PRO A 48 3.67 11.61 10.01
C PRO A 48 2.85 11.84 8.73
N PHE A 49 2.33 10.74 8.17
CA PHE A 49 1.34 10.80 7.09
C PHE A 49 -0.07 11.12 7.63
N PRO A 50 -0.94 11.71 6.79
CA PRO A 50 -2.33 11.88 7.17
C PRO A 50 -2.99 10.53 7.44
N LYS A 51 -3.85 10.49 8.46
CA LYS A 51 -4.62 9.30 8.79
C LYS A 51 -5.59 9.00 7.64
N GLN A 52 -5.37 7.89 6.96
CA GLN A 52 -6.20 7.45 5.84
C GLN A 52 -6.38 5.93 5.90
N HIS A 53 -7.54 5.45 5.43
CA HIS A 53 -7.87 4.02 5.35
C HIS A 53 -8.77 3.79 4.15
N GLN A 54 -8.47 2.75 3.36
CA GLN A 54 -9.30 2.36 2.22
C GLN A 54 -9.74 0.91 2.37
N ALA A 55 -10.98 0.61 1.98
CA ALA A 55 -11.43 -0.77 1.86
C ALA A 55 -10.63 -1.49 0.75
N LYS A 56 -10.38 -2.78 0.91
CA LYS A 56 -9.69 -3.57 -0.13
C LYS A 56 -10.66 -3.99 -1.25
N PRO A 57 -10.25 -3.94 -2.53
CA PRO A 57 -8.99 -3.37 -3.05
C PRO A 57 -9.02 -1.84 -3.01
N GLY A 58 -7.89 -1.23 -2.66
CA GLY A 58 -7.75 0.24 -2.64
C GLY A 58 -7.44 0.81 -4.02
N HIS A 59 -7.46 2.15 -4.11
CA HIS A 59 -7.12 2.94 -5.27
C HIS A 59 -5.94 3.86 -4.96
N GLU A 60 -4.85 3.71 -5.70
CA GLU A 60 -3.63 4.51 -5.51
C GLU A 60 -3.86 6.01 -5.71
N ALA A 61 -4.76 6.38 -6.62
CA ALA A 61 -5.13 7.78 -6.87
C ALA A 61 -5.80 8.47 -5.66
N ALA A 62 -6.27 7.70 -4.68
CA ALA A 62 -6.88 8.21 -3.45
C ALA A 62 -5.91 8.18 -2.25
N ILE A 63 -4.62 7.90 -2.47
CA ILE A 63 -3.58 7.90 -1.43
C ILE A 63 -2.95 9.29 -1.34
N GLU A 64 -2.75 9.77 -0.11
CA GLU A 64 -2.11 11.06 0.15
C GLU A 64 -0.88 10.91 1.07
N PRO A 65 0.32 11.40 0.66
CA PRO A 65 0.64 11.97 -0.64
C PRO A 65 0.60 10.92 -1.76
N ALA A 66 0.42 11.38 -3.00
CA ALA A 66 0.35 10.49 -4.16
C ALA A 66 1.65 9.64 -4.29
N PRO A 67 1.55 8.37 -4.70
CA PRO A 67 2.73 7.54 -4.90
C PRO A 67 3.67 8.12 -5.96
N LEU A 68 4.96 8.17 -5.65
CA LEU A 68 6.00 8.59 -6.61
C LEU A 68 6.43 7.40 -7.49
N TYR A 69 5.53 6.91 -8.34
CA TYR A 69 5.78 5.75 -9.23
C TYR A 69 6.84 6.03 -10.30
N ASP A 70 7.00 7.30 -10.69
CA ASP A 70 8.06 7.69 -11.62
C ASP A 70 9.42 7.45 -11.00
N ALA A 71 10.31 6.82 -11.77
CA ALA A 71 11.67 6.50 -11.35
C ALA A 71 12.68 7.30 -12.19
N PRO A 72 12.84 8.62 -11.93
CA PRO A 72 13.64 9.50 -12.78
C PRO A 72 15.13 9.16 -12.81
N TYR A 73 15.63 8.44 -11.79
CA TYR A 73 17.02 8.01 -11.70
C TYR A 73 17.21 6.52 -12.04
N TYR A 74 16.16 5.81 -12.47
CA TYR A 74 16.27 4.42 -12.86
C TYR A 74 16.92 4.30 -14.24
N LEU A 75 18.00 3.52 -14.32
CA LEU A 75 18.68 3.20 -15.57
C LEU A 75 18.41 1.73 -15.92
N GLY A 76 17.70 1.51 -17.03
CA GLY A 76 17.44 0.19 -17.55
C GLY A 76 18.74 -0.51 -17.97
N SER A 77 18.89 -1.78 -17.61
CA SER A 77 20.09 -2.60 -17.92
C SER A 77 20.07 -3.21 -19.33
N ARG A 78 19.27 -2.65 -20.25
CA ARG A 78 19.05 -3.15 -21.62
C ARG A 78 18.64 -4.62 -21.75
N LYS A 79 18.12 -5.22 -20.67
CA LYS A 79 17.71 -6.65 -20.63
C LYS A 79 16.46 -6.98 -21.45
N LEU A 80 15.76 -5.95 -21.93
CA LEU A 80 14.50 -6.08 -22.67
C LEU A 80 14.66 -5.59 -24.13
N GLU A 81 15.90 -5.43 -24.59
CA GLU A 81 16.23 -5.38 -26.02
C GLU A 81 16.24 -6.79 -26.62
#